data_AF-G3MSH0-F1
#
_entry.id   AF-G3MSH0-F1
#
_cell.length_a   1.000
_cell.length_b   1.000
_cell.length_c   1.000
_cell.angle_alpha   90.00
_cell.angle_beta   90.00
_cell.angle_gamma   90.00
#
_symmetry.space_group_name_H-M   'P 1'
#
loop_
_entity.id
_entity.type
_entity.pdbx_description
1 polymer ?
#
loop_
_entity_poly.entity_id
_entity_poly.type
_entity_poly.pdbx_seq_one_letter_code
_entity_poly.pdbx_strand_id
1 'polypeptide(L)'
;MLYSFTAQVFLPMVLALFAGMILEGGGSVVMAKHLEHVSARDSSEKTCRQMNPKQPICQGKSVPYDIFRYGFDPSTSRCFEYMAASCTTEDANEFTSYTDCLKTCYKDSICLKYYASHENHLQVGYYFDTNSDQCENQTRNALNNQGKTVNLFSTLKECNWLCAPTYYGQ
;
A
#
# COMPACT_ATOMS: atom_id res chain seq x y z
N MET A 1 -64.59 27.36 -16.22
CA MET A 1 -65.08 25.96 -16.17
C MET A 1 -63.83 25.08 -16.10
N LEU A 2 -63.57 24.19 -15.16
CA LEU A 2 -64.34 23.61 -14.06
C LEU A 2 -63.33 23.08 -13.00
N TYR A 3 -63.80 23.04 -11.76
CA TYR A 3 -63.15 22.59 -10.53
C TYR A 3 -62.75 21.11 -10.54
N SER A 4 -61.81 20.70 -9.66
CA SER A 4 -62.18 19.80 -8.54
C SER A 4 -61.04 19.51 -7.56
N PHE A 5 -61.30 19.96 -6.33
CA PHE A 5 -60.83 19.39 -5.07
C PHE A 5 -61.57 18.07 -4.79
N THR A 6 -60.91 17.10 -4.15
CA THR A 6 -61.42 16.25 -3.04
C THR A 6 -60.19 15.58 -2.43
N ALA A 7 -59.77 15.79 -1.17
CA ALA A 7 -60.45 15.66 0.13
C ALA A 7 -61.00 14.25 0.39
N GLN A 8 -60.13 13.39 0.95
CA GLN A 8 -60.25 12.80 2.30
C GLN A 8 -61.56 12.08 2.65
N VAL A 9 -61.46 10.83 3.15
CA VAL A 9 -61.99 10.36 4.47
C VAL A 9 -62.37 8.85 4.50
N PHE A 10 -61.63 8.13 5.35
CA PHE A 10 -62.00 7.05 6.30
C PHE A 10 -62.41 5.60 5.88
N LEU A 11 -61.53 4.66 6.29
CA LEU A 11 -61.68 3.39 7.07
C LEU A 11 -63.10 3.04 7.62
N PRO A 12 -63.46 1.76 7.95
CA PRO A 12 -62.60 0.78 8.64
C PRO A 12 -62.82 -0.74 8.40
N MET A 13 -61.95 -1.53 9.06
CA MET A 13 -62.20 -2.82 9.74
C MET A 13 -62.46 -4.09 8.91
N VAL A 14 -61.47 -5.00 8.89
CA VAL A 14 -61.69 -6.39 9.33
C VAL A 14 -60.44 -6.87 10.07
N LEU A 15 -60.63 -7.21 11.35
CA LEU A 15 -59.70 -7.95 12.20
C LEU A 15 -59.48 -9.37 11.65
N ALA A 16 -58.23 -9.82 11.63
CA ALA A 16 -57.92 -11.23 11.82
C ALA A 16 -56.78 -11.34 12.84
N LEU A 17 -57.17 -11.73 14.06
CA LEU A 17 -56.28 -12.16 15.13
C LEU A 17 -55.72 -13.54 14.77
N PHE A 18 -54.40 -13.66 14.65
CA PHE A 18 -53.72 -14.92 14.93
C PHE A 18 -52.65 -14.66 15.97
N ALA A 19 -52.96 -15.09 17.20
CA ALA A 19 -51.98 -15.31 18.23
C ALA A 19 -51.12 -16.52 17.82
N GLY A 20 -49.82 -16.30 17.70
CA GLY A 20 -48.82 -17.35 17.58
C GLY A 20 -47.62 -16.94 18.43
N MET A 21 -47.57 -17.43 19.68
CA MET A 21 -46.36 -17.38 20.48
C MET A 21 -45.41 -18.48 19.99
N ILE A 22 -44.19 -18.13 19.62
CA ILE A 22 -43.05 -19.04 19.74
C ILE A 22 -41.92 -18.27 20.42
N LEU A 23 -41.48 -18.88 21.52
CA LEU A 23 -40.35 -18.54 22.36
C LEU A 23 -39.01 -18.65 21.62
N GLU A 24 -38.06 -17.86 22.12
CA GLU A 24 -36.61 -18.09 22.12
C GLU A 24 -35.83 -18.00 20.80
N GLY A 25 -34.73 -17.25 20.87
CA GLY A 25 -33.65 -17.32 19.90
C GLY A 25 -33.06 -15.97 19.53
N GLY A 26 -32.45 -15.28 20.49
CA GLY A 26 -31.52 -14.21 20.18
C GLY A 26 -30.38 -14.74 19.31
N GLY A 27 -30.03 -14.00 18.27
CA GLY A 27 -28.93 -14.34 17.39
C GLY A 27 -29.10 -13.71 16.02
N SER A 28 -28.75 -12.43 15.92
CA SER A 28 -28.47 -11.80 14.63
C SER A 28 -27.51 -12.69 13.86
N VAL A 29 -27.98 -13.29 12.78
CA VAL A 29 -27.13 -13.94 11.78
C VAL A 29 -26.39 -12.84 11.05
N VAL A 30 -25.29 -12.37 11.65
CA VAL A 30 -24.22 -11.66 10.95
C VAL A 30 -23.26 -12.73 10.46
N MET A 31 -23.52 -13.30 9.29
CA MET A 31 -22.54 -14.13 8.59
C MET A 31 -22.70 -13.96 7.08
N ALA A 32 -21.93 -13.02 6.52
CA ALA A 32 -21.27 -13.16 5.21
C ALA A 32 -20.42 -11.92 4.90
N LYS A 33 -19.40 -11.67 5.72
CA LYS A 33 -18.22 -10.85 5.33
C LYS A 33 -16.99 -11.39 6.04
N HIS A 34 -16.65 -12.65 5.78
CA HIS A 34 -15.38 -13.20 6.27
C HIS A 34 -14.84 -14.32 5.37
N LEU A 35 -14.60 -14.03 4.08
CA LEU A 35 -13.82 -14.94 3.24
C LEU A 35 -13.28 -14.29 1.96
N GLU A 36 -12.68 -13.09 2.05
CA GLU A 36 -11.83 -12.56 0.95
C GLU A 36 -10.52 -11.91 1.43
N HIS A 37 -10.23 -11.87 2.74
CA HIS A 37 -9.03 -11.20 3.26
C HIS A 37 -7.81 -12.12 3.48
N VAL A 38 -7.93 -13.42 3.24
CA VAL A 38 -6.88 -14.41 3.57
C VAL A 38 -5.92 -14.65 2.39
N SER A 39 -6.31 -14.38 1.15
CA SER A 39 -5.48 -14.70 -0.03
C SER A 39 -4.40 -13.65 -0.36
N ALA A 40 -4.57 -12.38 0.03
CA ALA A 40 -3.62 -11.32 -0.31
C ALA A 40 -2.45 -11.19 0.68
N ARG A 41 -2.67 -11.57 1.95
CA ARG A 41 -1.63 -11.51 3.00
C ARG A 41 -0.58 -12.61 2.84
N ASP A 42 -1.03 -13.82 2.49
CA ASP A 42 -0.15 -14.99 2.30
C ASP A 42 0.77 -14.84 1.08
N SER A 43 0.31 -14.16 0.01
CA SER A 43 1.13 -13.86 -1.16
C SER A 43 2.23 -12.83 -0.85
N SER A 44 1.93 -11.78 -0.06
CA SER A 44 2.95 -10.79 0.34
C SER A 44 4.02 -11.38 1.26
N GLU A 45 3.66 -12.41 2.05
CA GLU A 45 4.58 -13.03 3.01
C GLU A 45 5.66 -13.90 2.35
N LYS A 46 5.42 -14.43 1.15
CA LYS A 46 6.46 -15.11 0.35
C LYS A 46 7.30 -14.12 -0.45
N THR A 47 6.67 -13.09 -1.00
CA THR A 47 7.30 -12.03 -1.79
C THR A 47 8.31 -11.21 -1.01
N CYS A 48 8.14 -11.01 0.29
CA CYS A 48 8.99 -10.09 1.07
C CYS A 48 9.91 -10.80 2.07
N ARG A 49 10.29 -12.06 1.78
CA ARG A 49 11.24 -12.83 2.60
C ARG A 49 12.67 -12.44 2.31
N GLN A 50 13.60 -12.82 3.18
CA GLN A 50 15.03 -12.60 2.94
C GLN A 50 15.44 -12.99 1.51
N MET A 51 15.92 -12.01 0.76
CA MET A 51 16.47 -12.22 -0.57
C MET A 51 17.98 -12.46 -0.50
N ASN A 52 18.46 -13.34 -1.37
CA ASN A 52 19.87 -13.46 -1.70
C ASN A 52 20.01 -13.30 -3.22
N PRO A 53 20.73 -12.27 -3.71
CA PRO A 53 20.99 -12.11 -5.14
C PRO A 53 21.57 -13.38 -5.77
N LYS A 54 21.04 -13.77 -6.92
CA LYS A 54 21.48 -14.95 -7.66
C LYS A 54 22.84 -14.70 -8.27
N GLN A 55 23.64 -15.77 -8.34
CA GLN A 55 24.86 -15.75 -9.16
C GLN A 55 24.49 -15.57 -10.64
N PRO A 56 25.28 -14.82 -11.42
CA PRO A 56 24.95 -14.49 -12.80
C PRO A 56 25.32 -15.66 -13.71
N ILE A 57 24.55 -16.75 -13.64
CA ILE A 57 24.79 -17.97 -14.41
C ILE A 57 23.64 -18.16 -15.42
N CYS A 58 23.96 -18.08 -16.71
CA CYS A 58 23.04 -18.41 -17.80
C CYS A 58 23.45 -19.71 -18.46
N GLN A 59 22.54 -20.68 -18.58
CA GLN A 59 22.81 -21.93 -19.31
C GLN A 59 24.13 -22.62 -18.88
N GLY A 60 24.44 -22.56 -17.57
CA GLY A 60 25.65 -23.14 -17.00
C GLY A 60 26.94 -22.32 -17.20
N LYS A 61 26.87 -21.11 -17.74
CA LYS A 61 28.02 -20.22 -17.93
C LYS A 61 27.87 -18.96 -17.07
N SER A 62 28.98 -18.54 -16.46
CA SER A 62 29.06 -17.23 -15.82
C SER A 62 28.91 -16.14 -16.87
N VAL A 63 28.09 -15.15 -16.58
CA VAL A 63 27.92 -13.94 -17.39
C VAL A 63 28.13 -12.70 -16.53
N PRO A 64 28.30 -11.52 -17.14
CA PRO A 64 28.27 -10.27 -16.42
C PRO A 64 26.89 -9.99 -15.83
N TYR A 65 26.85 -9.23 -14.73
CA TYR A 65 25.63 -8.55 -14.35
C TYR A 65 25.37 -7.38 -15.31
N ASP A 66 24.13 -7.21 -15.74
CA ASP A 66 23.77 -6.29 -16.83
C ASP A 66 22.49 -5.48 -16.55
N ILE A 67 21.78 -5.76 -15.46
CA ILE A 67 20.57 -5.04 -15.07
C ILE A 67 20.53 -4.74 -13.56
N PHE A 68 19.85 -3.66 -13.19
CA PHE A 68 19.54 -3.33 -11.80
C PHE A 68 18.17 -3.86 -11.41
N ARG A 69 18.08 -4.31 -10.16
CA ARG A 69 16.87 -4.81 -9.53
C ARG A 69 16.81 -4.34 -8.09
N TYR A 70 15.62 -4.40 -7.53
CA TYR A 70 15.37 -4.09 -6.14
C TYR A 70 14.88 -5.33 -5.39
N GLY A 71 15.32 -5.50 -4.16
CA GLY A 71 14.88 -6.55 -3.25
C GLY A 71 14.53 -5.97 -1.89
N PHE A 72 13.71 -6.67 -1.13
CA PHE A 72 13.37 -6.29 0.23
C PHE A 72 14.18 -7.09 1.26
N ASP A 73 14.81 -6.38 2.19
CA ASP A 73 15.44 -6.97 3.37
C ASP A 73 14.51 -6.80 4.59
N PRO A 74 13.90 -7.89 5.08
CA PRO A 74 13.02 -7.82 6.25
C PRO A 74 13.77 -7.49 7.54
N SER A 75 15.08 -7.75 7.63
CA SER A 75 15.87 -7.49 8.83
C SER A 75 16.08 -5.99 9.09
N THR A 76 16.21 -5.21 8.01
CA THR A 76 16.29 -3.74 8.07
C THR A 76 14.96 -3.07 7.76
N SER A 77 13.97 -3.82 7.25
CA SER A 77 12.71 -3.30 6.72
C SER A 77 12.95 -2.27 5.60
N ARG A 78 13.87 -2.57 4.69
CA ARG A 78 14.27 -1.67 3.60
C ARG A 78 14.33 -2.40 2.26
N CYS A 79 14.00 -1.67 1.22
CA CYS A 79 14.35 -2.07 -0.14
C CYS A 79 15.81 -1.69 -0.41
N PHE A 80 16.53 -2.58 -1.08
CA PHE A 80 17.91 -2.38 -1.53
C PHE A 80 17.99 -2.59 -3.04
N GLU A 81 18.96 -1.94 -3.67
CA GLU A 81 19.29 -2.14 -5.09
C GLU A 81 20.41 -3.17 -5.20
N TYR A 82 20.40 -4.01 -6.23
CA TYR A 82 21.51 -4.91 -6.55
C TYR A 82 21.59 -5.14 -8.06
N MET A 83 22.75 -5.62 -8.52
CA MET A 83 22.91 -6.01 -9.91
C MET A 83 22.50 -7.48 -10.12
N ALA A 84 21.76 -7.75 -11.19
CA ALA A 84 21.35 -9.08 -11.62
C ALA A 84 21.81 -9.34 -13.07
N ALA A 85 21.77 -10.60 -13.49
CA ALA A 85 21.91 -10.97 -14.90
C ALA A 85 20.52 -11.18 -15.50
N SER A 86 20.26 -10.52 -16.64
CA SER A 86 18.97 -10.51 -17.33
C SER A 86 18.45 -11.87 -17.77
N CYS A 87 19.35 -12.85 -17.89
CA CYS A 87 19.02 -14.23 -18.23
C CYS A 87 18.53 -15.06 -17.04
N THR A 88 18.70 -14.57 -15.81
CA THR A 88 18.28 -15.31 -14.61
C THR A 88 16.78 -15.13 -14.43
N THR A 89 16.13 -16.15 -13.88
CA THR A 89 14.71 -16.04 -13.57
C THR A 89 14.51 -15.04 -12.44
N GLU A 90 13.50 -14.18 -12.55
CA GLU A 90 13.15 -13.27 -11.48
C GLU A 90 12.66 -14.07 -10.25
N ASP A 91 13.02 -13.59 -9.06
CA ASP A 91 12.49 -14.12 -7.80
C ASP A 91 11.18 -13.40 -7.40
N ALA A 92 10.43 -13.96 -6.46
CA ALA A 92 9.25 -13.29 -5.91
C ALA A 92 9.63 -12.00 -5.16
N ASN A 93 10.83 -11.92 -4.57
CA ASN A 93 11.36 -10.70 -3.93
C ASN A 93 12.26 -9.88 -4.88
N GLU A 94 11.96 -9.87 -6.18
CA GLU A 94 12.70 -9.13 -7.19
C GLU A 94 11.79 -8.13 -7.89
N PHE A 95 12.17 -6.86 -7.88
CA PHE A 95 11.38 -5.75 -8.41
C PHE A 95 12.20 -4.95 -9.42
N THR A 96 11.54 -4.41 -10.45
CA THR A 96 12.14 -3.46 -11.40
C THR A 96 12.16 -2.02 -10.88
N SER A 97 11.33 -1.71 -9.88
CA SER A 97 11.18 -0.38 -9.30
C SER A 97 11.31 -0.43 -7.78
N TYR A 98 12.06 0.53 -7.23
CA TYR A 98 12.19 0.72 -5.79
C TYR A 98 10.82 0.99 -5.14
N THR A 99 10.02 1.79 -5.81
CA THR A 99 8.66 2.14 -5.38
C THR A 99 7.74 0.94 -5.34
N ASP A 100 7.85 0.02 -6.30
CA ASP A 100 7.06 -1.21 -6.29
C ASP A 100 7.49 -2.14 -5.16
N CYS A 101 8.79 -2.22 -4.87
CA CYS A 101 9.30 -2.91 -3.69
C CYS A 101 8.71 -2.32 -2.40
N LEU A 102 8.76 -1.00 -2.21
CA LEU A 102 8.20 -0.34 -1.02
C LEU A 102 6.68 -0.54 -0.92
N LYS A 103 5.93 -0.34 -2.01
CA LYS A 103 4.47 -0.53 -2.02
C LYS A 103 4.07 -1.98 -1.79
N THR A 104 4.93 -2.93 -2.10
CA THR A 104 4.63 -4.36 -1.90
C THR A 104 5.01 -4.79 -0.49
N CYS A 105 6.23 -4.48 -0.06
CA CYS A 105 6.84 -5.02 1.15
C CYS A 105 6.87 -4.08 2.35
N TYR A 106 6.78 -2.76 2.14
CA TYR A 106 6.78 -1.79 3.23
C TYR A 106 5.81 -0.61 2.99
N LYS A 107 4.52 -0.95 2.85
CA LYS A 107 3.42 0.00 2.55
C LYS A 107 3.33 1.16 3.54
N ASP A 108 3.76 0.94 4.78
CA ASP A 108 3.74 1.93 5.86
C ASP A 108 5.03 2.75 5.95
N SER A 109 5.93 2.61 4.98
CA SER A 109 7.16 3.39 4.92
C SER A 109 6.88 4.90 5.00
N ILE A 110 7.68 5.58 5.82
CA ILE A 110 7.72 7.05 5.91
C ILE A 110 8.03 7.73 4.57
N CYS A 111 8.58 6.98 3.61
CA CYS A 111 8.94 7.45 2.28
C CYS A 111 7.75 7.44 1.31
N LEU A 112 6.69 6.68 1.62
CA LEU A 112 5.46 6.59 0.80
C LEU A 112 4.30 7.40 1.37
N LYS A 113 4.35 7.76 2.65
CA LYS A 113 3.22 8.34 3.38
C LYS A 113 3.56 9.65 4.04
N TYR A 114 2.53 10.40 4.41
CA TYR A 114 2.58 11.51 5.34
C TYR A 114 2.11 11.01 6.71
N TYR A 115 2.95 11.14 7.75
CA TYR A 115 2.53 10.88 9.11
C TYR A 115 1.92 12.15 9.70
N ALA A 116 0.64 12.06 10.09
CA ALA A 116 -0.05 13.12 10.83
C ALA A 116 0.46 13.26 12.28
N SER A 117 1.26 12.30 12.78
CA SER A 117 1.73 12.29 14.16
C SER A 117 2.81 13.36 14.38
N HIS A 118 2.33 14.51 14.83
CA HIS A 118 3.04 15.57 15.55
C HIS A 118 4.26 16.18 14.82
N GLU A 119 4.05 17.38 14.29
CA GLU A 119 5.10 18.39 14.01
C GLU A 119 5.91 18.32 12.71
N ASN A 120 5.42 17.74 11.61
CA ASN A 120 5.99 18.12 10.31
C ASN A 120 5.44 19.48 9.84
N HIS A 121 5.77 20.55 10.58
CA HIS A 121 5.47 21.95 10.26
C HIS A 121 6.41 22.54 9.21
N LEU A 122 7.31 21.72 8.66
CA LEU A 122 8.25 22.18 7.64
C LEU A 122 7.46 22.71 6.45
N GLN A 123 7.69 23.98 6.13
CA GLN A 123 7.20 24.61 4.90
C GLN A 123 8.12 24.31 3.73
N VAL A 124 9.40 24.05 4.02
CA VAL A 124 10.45 23.66 3.09
C VAL A 124 11.24 22.53 3.72
N GLY A 125 11.58 21.51 2.93
CA GLY A 125 12.38 20.39 3.38
C GLY A 125 12.74 19.50 2.20
N TYR A 126 13.12 18.26 2.51
CA TYR A 126 13.42 17.24 1.51
C TYR A 126 12.33 16.19 1.52
N TYR A 127 11.87 15.72 0.36
CA TYR A 127 10.98 14.57 0.27
C TYR A 127 11.60 13.53 -0.64
N PHE A 128 11.19 12.28 -0.47
CA PHE A 128 11.58 11.21 -1.39
C PHE A 128 10.63 11.18 -2.58
N ASP A 129 11.15 11.41 -3.79
CA ASP A 129 10.40 11.23 -5.03
C ASP A 129 10.55 9.78 -5.53
N THR A 130 9.44 9.05 -5.45
CA THR A 130 9.29 7.66 -5.90
C THR A 130 9.45 7.45 -7.41
N ASN A 131 9.48 8.52 -8.21
CA ASN A 131 9.69 8.41 -9.66
C ASN A 131 11.17 8.48 -10.04
N SER A 132 11.96 9.27 -9.30
CA SER A 132 13.40 9.44 -9.53
C SER A 132 14.25 8.61 -8.58
N ASP A 133 13.63 7.97 -7.59
CA ASP A 133 14.26 7.24 -6.48
C ASP A 133 15.28 8.13 -5.72
N GLN A 134 14.98 9.42 -5.62
CA GLN A 134 15.87 10.44 -5.05
C GLN A 134 15.17 11.34 -4.04
N CYS A 135 15.98 11.90 -3.13
CA CYS A 135 15.52 12.94 -2.22
C CYS A 135 15.69 14.32 -2.83
N GLU A 136 14.60 15.08 -2.90
CA GLU A 136 14.55 16.39 -3.54
C GLU A 136 14.12 17.47 -2.56
N ASN A 137 14.68 18.68 -2.68
CA ASN A 137 14.24 19.82 -1.89
C ASN A 137 12.93 20.37 -2.46
N GLN A 138 11.93 20.56 -1.62
CA GLN A 138 10.66 21.12 -2.05
C GLN A 138 9.90 21.85 -0.95
N THR A 139 9.03 22.78 -1.37
CA THR A 139 8.04 23.39 -0.48
C THR A 139 6.82 22.48 -0.29
N ARG A 140 6.24 22.50 0.90
CA ARG A 140 5.00 21.77 1.20
C ARG A 140 3.86 22.17 0.26
N ASN A 141 3.74 23.47 -0.02
CA ASN A 141 2.72 23.98 -0.93
C ASN A 141 2.88 23.45 -2.36
N ALA A 142 4.11 23.35 -2.87
CA ALA A 142 4.34 22.77 -4.19
C ALA A 142 3.96 21.29 -4.25
N LEU A 143 4.27 20.50 -3.20
CA LEU A 143 3.88 19.09 -3.13
C LEU A 143 2.36 18.93 -3.05
N ASN A 144 1.70 19.72 -2.21
CA ASN A 144 0.24 19.71 -2.09
C ASN A 144 -0.45 20.06 -3.42
N ASN A 145 0.09 21.04 -4.15
CA ASN A 145 -0.41 21.42 -5.48
C ASN A 145 -0.24 20.29 -6.51
N GLN A 146 0.71 19.38 -6.29
CA GLN A 146 0.90 18.17 -7.10
C GLN A 146 0.06 16.97 -6.60
N GLY A 147 -0.77 17.16 -5.55
CA GLY A 147 -1.50 16.07 -4.90
C GLY A 147 -0.61 15.07 -4.15
N LYS A 148 0.68 15.41 -3.94
CA LYS A 148 1.62 14.57 -3.19
C LYS A 148 1.41 14.78 -1.70
N THR A 149 1.12 13.69 -0.98
CA THR A 149 0.97 13.69 0.49
C THR A 149 2.13 12.90 1.09
N VAL A 150 3.28 13.56 1.25
CA VAL A 150 4.56 12.94 1.64
C VAL A 150 5.17 13.62 2.86
N ASN A 151 6.05 12.90 3.57
CA ASN A 151 6.85 13.50 4.64
C ASN A 151 7.95 14.41 4.07
N LEU A 152 8.15 15.55 4.74
CA LEU A 152 9.33 16.39 4.58
C LEU A 152 10.35 16.06 5.67
N PHE A 153 11.60 15.87 5.28
CA PHE A 153 12.75 15.72 6.15
C PHE A 153 13.47 17.07 6.26
N SER A 154 14.05 17.31 7.44
CA SER A 154 14.75 18.57 7.72
C SER A 154 16.05 18.69 6.92
N THR A 155 16.68 17.55 6.61
CA THR A 155 17.97 17.49 5.91
C THR A 155 17.95 16.46 4.79
N LEU A 156 18.75 16.71 3.74
CA LEU A 156 18.96 15.76 2.66
C LEU A 156 19.54 14.43 3.16
N LYS A 157 20.46 14.50 4.14
CA LYS A 157 21.10 13.34 4.75
C LYS A 157 20.08 12.43 5.42
N GLU A 158 19.16 12.99 6.19
CA GLU A 158 18.09 12.24 6.86
C GLU A 158 17.17 11.57 5.84
N CYS A 159 16.73 12.30 4.80
CA CYS A 159 15.92 11.74 3.73
C CYS A 159 16.63 10.57 3.04
N ASN A 160 17.87 10.77 2.58
CA ASN A 160 18.63 9.72 1.89
C ASN A 160 18.88 8.53 2.81
N TRP A 161 19.24 8.78 4.06
CA TRP A 161 19.49 7.72 5.02
C TRP A 161 18.24 6.89 5.27
N LEU A 162 17.04 7.45 5.25
CA LEU A 162 15.79 6.72 5.50
C LEU A 162 15.16 6.12 4.24
N CYS A 163 15.28 6.81 3.11
CA CYS A 163 14.45 6.56 1.93
C CYS A 163 15.19 6.24 0.64
N ALA A 164 16.46 6.62 0.50
CA ALA A 164 17.17 6.24 -0.71
C ALA A 164 17.49 4.74 -0.70
N PRO A 165 17.47 4.07 -1.88
CA PRO A 165 17.95 2.71 -2.00
C PRO A 165 19.42 2.63 -1.57
N THR A 166 19.74 1.57 -0.82
CA THR A 166 21.13 1.19 -0.53
C THR A 166 21.55 0.10 -1.50
N TYR A 167 22.78 0.17 -2.01
CA TYR A 167 23.30 -0.88 -2.89
C TYR A 167 23.78 -2.09 -2.09
N TYR A 168 23.32 -3.29 -2.47
CA TYR A 168 23.71 -4.57 -1.89
C TYR A 168 24.81 -5.20 -2.76
N GLY A 169 26.05 -5.17 -2.26
CA GLY A 169 27.24 -5.66 -2.96
C GLY A 169 28.55 -5.02 -2.52
N GLN A 170 28.63 -4.53 -1.28
CA GLN A 170 29.86 -4.09 -0.63
C GLN A 170 30.37 -5.15 0.34
#